data_AF-Q7YMI7-F1
#
_entry.id   AF-Q7YMI7-F1
#
_cell.length_a   1.000
_cell.length_b   1.000
_cell.length_c   1.000
_cell.angle_alpha   90.00
_cell.angle_beta   90.00
_cell.angle_gamma   90.00
#
_symmetry.space_group_name_H-M   'P 1'
#
loop_
_entity.id
_entity.type
_entity.pdbx_description
1 polymer ?
#
loop_
_entity_poly.entity_id
_entity_poly.type
_entity_poly.pdbx_seq_one_letter_code
_entity_poly.pdbx_strand_id
1 'polypeptide(L)'
;WFQNVESMLNHHLAGLLGLGSLAWAGHQIHVSLPVNKLLDAGVDPKEIPLPHDLLLNRAIMADLYPSFAKGIAPFFTLNWSEYSDFLTFKGGLNPVTGGLWLSDTAHHHVAIAVLFLVAGHMYRTNWGIGHSIREILEAHRGPFTGEGHVGLYEILTTSWHAQLAINLALFGSLSIIVA
;
A
#
# COMPACT_ATOMS: atom_id res chain seq x y z
N TRP A 1 -21.96 12.35 11.39
CA TRP A 1 -20.95 12.06 10.35
C TRP A 1 -19.55 11.89 10.96
N PHE A 2 -18.98 12.89 11.63
CA PHE A 2 -17.64 12.82 12.23
C PHE A 2 -17.37 11.62 13.16
N GLN A 3 -18.39 11.10 13.84
CA GLN A 3 -18.27 9.96 14.75
C GLN A 3 -18.52 8.59 14.09
N ASN A 4 -18.71 8.54 12.76
CA ASN A 4 -18.85 7.27 12.03
C ASN A 4 -17.46 6.66 11.81
N VAL A 5 -16.89 6.11 12.87
CA VAL A 5 -15.51 5.64 12.91
C VAL A 5 -15.28 4.37 12.10
N GLU A 6 -16.23 3.43 12.04
CA GLU A 6 -16.11 2.25 11.19
C GLU A 6 -15.99 2.64 9.71
N SER A 7 -16.84 3.56 9.26
CA SER A 7 -16.75 4.08 7.88
C SER A 7 -15.44 4.82 7.66
N MET A 8 -15.05 5.71 8.58
CA MET A 8 -13.79 6.46 8.48
C MET A 8 -12.57 5.51 8.37
N LEU A 9 -12.50 4.48 9.20
CA LEU A 9 -11.39 3.51 9.16
C LEU A 9 -11.41 2.68 7.88
N ASN A 10 -12.56 2.20 7.42
CA ASN A 10 -12.66 1.48 6.15
C ASN A 10 -12.17 2.33 4.98
N HIS A 11 -12.58 3.61 4.91
CA HIS A 11 -12.16 4.53 3.85
C HIS A 11 -10.68 4.91 3.96
N HIS A 12 -10.14 5.10 5.16
CA HIS A 12 -8.73 5.41 5.33
C HIS A 12 -7.83 4.20 5.01
N LEU A 13 -8.19 3.00 5.48
CA LEU A 13 -7.43 1.78 5.22
C LEU A 13 -7.53 1.39 3.75
N ALA A 14 -8.72 1.10 3.22
CA ALA A 14 -8.84 0.64 1.84
C ALA A 14 -8.65 1.78 0.82
N GLY A 15 -9.28 2.93 1.06
CA GLY A 15 -9.24 4.06 0.13
C GLY A 15 -7.90 4.80 0.18
N LEU A 16 -7.63 5.50 1.27
CA LEU A 16 -6.44 6.37 1.36
C LEU A 16 -5.13 5.58 1.28
N LEU A 17 -4.97 4.53 2.10
CA LEU A 17 -3.73 3.75 2.14
C LEU A 17 -3.68 2.68 1.04
N GLY A 18 -4.74 1.89 0.89
CA GLY A 18 -4.82 0.80 -0.08
C GLY A 18 -4.76 1.28 -1.54
N LEU A 19 -5.71 2.11 -1.97
CA LEU A 19 -5.71 2.65 -3.35
C LEU A 19 -4.52 3.59 -3.59
N GLY A 20 -4.08 4.34 -2.57
CA GLY A 20 -2.87 5.16 -2.66
C GLY A 20 -1.63 4.31 -2.97
N SER A 21 -1.42 3.22 -2.22
CA SER A 21 -0.31 2.28 -2.46
C SER A 21 -0.44 1.57 -3.81
N LEU A 22 -1.66 1.18 -4.21
CA LEU A 22 -1.90 0.52 -5.50
C LEU A 22 -1.59 1.45 -6.67
N ALA A 23 -2.05 2.71 -6.59
CA ALA A 23 -1.77 3.73 -7.60
C ALA A 23 -0.27 4.04 -7.68
N TRP A 24 0.41 4.11 -6.54
CA TRP A 24 1.85 4.30 -6.49
C TRP A 24 2.62 3.11 -7.09
N ALA A 25 2.21 1.87 -6.81
CA ALA A 25 2.78 0.70 -7.47
C ALA A 25 2.58 0.75 -9.00
N GLY A 26 1.38 1.12 -9.46
CA GLY A 26 1.10 1.32 -10.88
C GLY A 26 2.01 2.38 -11.51
N HIS A 27 2.22 3.51 -10.82
CA HIS A 27 3.17 4.53 -11.25
C HIS A 27 4.60 4.00 -11.32
N GLN A 28 5.06 3.29 -10.29
CA GLN A 28 6.40 2.70 -10.28
C GLN A 28 6.59 1.70 -11.44
N ILE A 29 5.62 0.82 -11.67
CA ILE A 29 5.68 -0.20 -12.73
C ILE A 29 5.70 0.42 -14.12
N HIS A 30 4.81 1.38 -14.38
CA HIS A 30 4.57 1.87 -15.73
C HIS A 30 5.36 3.13 -16.11
N VAL A 31 5.89 3.86 -15.13
CA VAL A 31 6.61 5.13 -15.36
C VAL A 31 8.03 5.05 -14.81
N SER A 32 8.20 4.81 -13.51
CA SER A 32 9.52 4.93 -12.88
C SER A 32 10.47 3.80 -13.30
N LEU A 33 10.01 2.56 -13.36
CA LEU A 33 10.80 1.38 -13.69
C LEU A 33 11.44 1.43 -15.08
N PRO A 34 10.71 1.70 -16.19
CA PRO A 34 11.35 1.74 -17.50
C PRO A 34 12.35 2.89 -17.64
N VAL A 35 12.04 4.07 -17.07
CA VAL A 35 12.97 5.22 -17.07
C VAL A 35 14.24 4.89 -16.28
N ASN A 36 14.11 4.33 -15.08
CA ASN A 36 15.29 3.98 -14.26
C ASN A 36 16.13 2.88 -14.89
N LYS A 37 15.51 1.90 -15.58
CA LYS A 37 16.26 0.86 -16.28
C LYS A 37 17.16 1.44 -17.38
N LEU A 38 16.70 2.49 -18.08
CA LEU A 38 17.49 3.20 -19.08
C LEU A 38 18.57 4.09 -18.45
N LEU A 39 18.25 4.79 -17.35
CA LEU A 39 19.22 5.58 -16.60
C LEU A 39 20.36 4.71 -16.02
N ASP A 40 20.01 3.56 -15.43
CA ASP A 40 20.97 2.59 -14.88
C ASP A 40 21.86 1.97 -15.98
N ALA A 41 21.37 1.95 -17.23
CA ALA A 41 22.15 1.54 -18.40
C ALA A 41 23.02 2.67 -18.99
N GLY A 42 23.01 3.87 -18.38
CA GLY A 42 23.83 5.01 -18.80
C GLY A 42 23.28 5.80 -20.00
N VAL A 43 22.00 5.64 -20.33
CA VAL A 43 21.36 6.40 -21.42
C VAL A 43 21.22 7.87 -20.98
N ASP A 44 21.59 8.80 -21.87
CA ASP A 44 21.43 10.23 -21.60
C ASP A 44 19.93 10.57 -21.41
N PRO A 45 19.55 11.33 -20.36
CA PRO A 45 18.16 11.65 -20.08
C PRO A 45 17.39 12.28 -21.25
N LYS A 46 18.07 12.92 -22.20
CA LYS A 46 17.44 13.52 -23.40
C LYS A 46 17.05 12.48 -24.46
N GLU A 47 17.71 11.33 -24.45
CA GLU A 47 17.46 10.22 -25.37
C GLU A 47 16.43 9.22 -24.80
N ILE A 48 16.09 9.34 -23.51
CA ILE A 48 15.08 8.49 -22.87
C ILE A 48 13.69 8.88 -23.41
N PRO A 49 12.90 7.91 -23.94
CA PRO A 49 11.54 8.20 -24.37
C PRO A 49 10.71 8.80 -23.24
N LEU A 50 9.80 9.70 -23.59
CA LEU A 50 8.97 10.33 -22.57
C LEU A 50 8.06 9.28 -21.91
N PRO A 51 7.68 9.45 -20.62
CA PRO A 51 6.87 8.46 -19.92
C PRO A 51 5.55 8.05 -20.60
N HIS A 52 4.92 8.96 -21.36
CA HIS A 52 3.71 8.63 -22.10
C HIS A 52 3.98 7.69 -23.29
N ASP A 53 5.15 7.78 -23.92
CA ASP A 53 5.56 6.87 -24.99
C ASP A 53 5.83 5.47 -24.44
N LEU A 54 6.50 5.40 -23.27
CA LEU A 54 6.73 4.14 -22.55
C LEU A 54 5.42 3.48 -22.12
N LEU A 55 4.42 4.27 -21.70
CA LEU A 55 3.12 3.76 -21.29
C LEU A 55 2.27 3.26 -22.47
N LEU A 56 2.23 4.03 -23.57
CA LEU A 56 1.34 3.74 -24.71
C LEU A 56 1.95 2.71 -25.67
N ASN A 57 3.28 2.64 -25.77
CA ASN A 57 3.96 1.71 -26.65
C ASN A 57 4.40 0.43 -25.91
N ARG A 58 3.52 -0.56 -25.94
CA ARG A 58 3.78 -1.89 -25.36
C ARG A 58 5.04 -2.57 -25.90
N ALA A 59 5.46 -2.29 -27.13
CA ALA A 59 6.66 -2.92 -27.69
C ALA A 59 7.92 -2.49 -26.92
N ILE A 60 8.05 -1.20 -26.61
CA ILE A 60 9.19 -0.67 -25.84
C ILE A 60 9.21 -1.28 -24.43
N MET A 61 8.04 -1.41 -23.79
CA MET A 61 7.94 -2.07 -22.49
C MET A 61 8.29 -3.55 -22.56
N ALA A 62 7.91 -4.26 -23.62
CA ALA A 62 8.24 -5.67 -23.80
C ALA A 62 9.74 -5.89 -24.09
N ASP A 63 10.41 -4.96 -24.76
CA ASP A 63 11.85 -4.99 -24.97
C ASP A 63 12.62 -4.83 -23.65
N LEU A 64 12.11 -3.97 -22.76
CA LEU A 64 12.68 -3.78 -21.42
C LEU A 64 12.30 -4.92 -20.47
N TYR A 65 11.05 -5.36 -20.47
CA TYR A 65 10.46 -6.33 -19.55
C TYR A 65 9.64 -7.37 -20.36
N PRO A 66 10.24 -8.50 -20.74
CA PRO A 66 9.63 -9.48 -21.65
C PRO A 66 8.24 -9.98 -21.25
N SER A 67 7.91 -9.99 -19.95
CA SER A 67 6.59 -10.41 -19.47
C SER A 67 5.45 -9.50 -19.96
N PHE A 68 5.74 -8.24 -20.31
CA PHE A 68 4.73 -7.33 -20.88
C PHE A 68 4.17 -7.85 -22.21
N ALA A 69 4.90 -8.69 -22.95
CA ALA A 69 4.39 -9.37 -24.15
C ALA A 69 3.29 -10.40 -23.85
N LYS A 70 3.26 -10.96 -22.63
CA LYS A 70 2.19 -11.87 -22.16
C LYS A 70 0.91 -11.13 -21.76
N GLY A 71 1.03 -9.84 -21.45
CA GLY A 71 -0.10 -8.97 -21.11
C GLY A 71 -0.71 -9.35 -19.77
N ILE A 72 -2.03 -9.18 -19.63
CA ILE A 72 -2.74 -9.37 -18.36
C ILE A 72 -3.31 -10.79 -18.17
N ALA A 73 -3.09 -11.72 -19.12
CA ALA A 73 -3.64 -13.07 -19.00
C ALA A 73 -3.09 -13.86 -17.79
N PRO A 74 -1.77 -13.82 -17.47
CA PRO A 74 -1.25 -14.46 -16.25
C PRO A 74 -1.88 -13.93 -14.96
N PHE A 75 -2.26 -12.65 -14.91
CA PHE A 75 -2.94 -12.05 -13.75
C PHE A 75 -4.28 -12.73 -13.44
N PHE A 76 -5.14 -12.91 -14.45
CA PHE A 76 -6.48 -13.51 -14.27
C PHE A 76 -6.47 -15.03 -14.08
N THR A 77 -5.39 -15.70 -14.51
CA THR A 77 -5.21 -17.15 -14.33
C THR A 77 -4.43 -17.51 -13.07
N LEU A 78 -4.01 -16.51 -12.28
CA LEU A 78 -3.17 -16.66 -11.09
C LEU A 78 -1.79 -17.28 -11.36
N ASN A 79 -1.33 -17.31 -12.61
CA ASN A 79 0.04 -17.69 -12.95
C ASN A 79 1.01 -16.51 -12.79
N TRP A 80 1.11 -15.98 -11.56
CA TRP A 80 1.81 -14.73 -11.28
C TRP A 80 3.33 -14.81 -11.36
N SER A 81 3.90 -16.02 -11.43
CA SER A 81 5.35 -16.23 -11.61
C SER A 81 5.88 -15.55 -12.89
N GLU A 82 5.00 -15.30 -13.86
CA GLU A 82 5.34 -14.67 -15.13
C GLU A 82 5.73 -13.19 -15.04
N TYR A 83 5.44 -12.51 -13.93
CA TYR A 83 5.71 -11.08 -13.73
C TYR A 83 7.01 -10.80 -12.93
N SER A 84 7.89 -11.79 -12.82
CA SER A 84 9.11 -11.71 -12.00
C SER A 84 10.21 -10.80 -12.56
N ASP A 85 10.05 -10.23 -13.75
CA ASP A 85 11.02 -9.32 -14.38
C ASP A 85 10.85 -7.86 -13.93
N PHE A 86 9.64 -7.47 -13.48
CA PHE A 86 9.37 -6.13 -12.93
C PHE A 86 8.85 -6.14 -11.48
N LEU A 87 8.33 -7.26 -10.97
CA LEU A 87 8.03 -7.47 -9.55
C LEU A 87 9.03 -8.46 -8.96
N THR A 88 10.14 -7.95 -8.43
CA THR A 88 11.23 -8.79 -7.93
C THR A 88 11.21 -8.92 -6.41
N PHE A 89 12.10 -9.75 -5.88
CA PHE A 89 12.39 -9.86 -4.46
C PHE A 89 13.89 -10.09 -4.27
N LYS A 90 14.72 -9.16 -4.80
CA LYS A 90 16.17 -9.30 -4.81
C LYS A 90 16.77 -9.06 -3.42
N GLY A 91 16.26 -8.06 -2.72
CA GLY A 91 16.82 -7.56 -1.48
C GLY A 91 18.15 -6.80 -1.69
N GLY A 92 18.52 -6.00 -0.69
CA GLY A 92 19.73 -5.18 -0.72
C GLY A 92 19.62 -3.95 -1.62
N LEU A 93 20.76 -3.51 -2.14
CA LEU A 93 20.89 -2.26 -2.89
C LEU A 93 21.24 -2.54 -4.36
N ASN A 94 20.75 -1.67 -5.23
CA ASN A 94 21.19 -1.60 -6.62
C ASN A 94 22.65 -1.13 -6.65
N PRO A 95 23.59 -1.92 -7.22
CA PRO A 95 25.01 -1.56 -7.23
C PRO A 95 25.34 -0.35 -8.10
N VAL A 96 24.43 0.06 -9.01
CA VAL A 96 24.63 1.24 -9.87
C VAL A 96 24.29 2.52 -9.13
N THR A 97 23.15 2.55 -8.44
CA THR A 97 22.61 3.77 -7.81
C THR A 97 22.89 3.87 -6.31
N GLY A 98 23.22 2.75 -5.66
CA GLY A 98 23.31 2.64 -4.21
C GLY A 98 21.95 2.69 -3.49
N GLY A 99 20.84 2.87 -4.21
CA GLY A 99 19.48 2.85 -3.66
C GLY A 99 18.85 1.46 -3.62
N LEU A 100 17.63 1.35 -3.10
CA LEU A 100 16.85 0.12 -3.17
C LEU A 100 16.44 -0.21 -4.62
N TRP A 101 16.20 -1.48 -4.91
CA TRP A 101 15.64 -1.90 -6.19
C TRP A 101 14.22 -1.38 -6.36
N LEU A 102 13.96 -0.61 -7.43
CA LEU A 102 12.61 -0.10 -7.70
C LEU A 102 11.59 -1.20 -7.99
N SER A 103 12.03 -2.35 -8.49
CA SER A 103 11.17 -3.51 -8.70
C SER A 103 10.77 -4.17 -7.39
N ASP A 104 11.64 -4.12 -6.37
CA ASP A 104 11.31 -4.58 -5.02
C ASP A 104 10.39 -3.58 -4.31
N THR A 105 10.59 -2.26 -4.49
CA THR A 105 9.68 -1.25 -3.93
C THR A 105 8.29 -1.29 -4.58
N ALA A 106 8.21 -1.52 -5.90
CA ALA A 106 6.95 -1.75 -6.60
C ALA A 106 6.21 -2.97 -6.04
N HIS A 107 6.91 -4.09 -5.87
CA HIS A 107 6.33 -5.30 -5.29
C HIS A 107 5.89 -5.08 -3.83
N HIS A 108 6.69 -4.37 -3.04
CA HIS A 108 6.32 -3.96 -1.69
C HIS A 108 5.02 -3.14 -1.66
N HIS A 109 4.86 -2.16 -2.54
CA HIS A 109 3.64 -1.36 -2.62
C HIS A 109 2.41 -2.15 -3.09
N VAL A 110 2.58 -3.13 -4.00
CA VAL A 110 1.50 -4.06 -4.34
C VAL A 110 1.09 -4.87 -3.12
N ALA A 111 2.04 -5.43 -2.36
CA ALA A 111 1.75 -6.21 -1.17
C ALA A 111 1.03 -5.38 -0.09
N ILE A 112 1.51 -4.16 0.17
CA ILE A 112 0.87 -3.22 1.10
C ILE A 112 -0.53 -2.82 0.62
N ALA A 113 -0.72 -2.61 -0.69
CA ALA A 113 -2.02 -2.29 -1.25
C ALA A 113 -3.04 -3.40 -0.97
N VAL A 114 -2.69 -4.67 -1.25
CA VAL A 114 -3.57 -5.81 -0.98
C VAL A 114 -3.89 -5.89 0.52
N LEU A 115 -2.88 -5.75 1.38
CA LEU A 115 -3.06 -5.79 2.83
C LEU A 115 -4.07 -4.73 3.30
N PHE A 116 -3.90 -3.47 2.91
CA PHE A 116 -4.75 -2.38 3.35
C PHE A 116 -6.13 -2.37 2.69
N LEU A 117 -6.23 -2.80 1.42
CA LEU A 117 -7.52 -2.99 0.75
C LEU A 117 -8.35 -4.03 1.50
N VAL A 118 -7.76 -5.18 1.86
CA VAL A 118 -8.48 -6.21 2.63
C VAL A 118 -8.79 -5.71 4.04
N ALA A 119 -7.83 -5.08 4.73
CA ALA A 119 -8.03 -4.56 6.09
C ALA A 119 -9.17 -3.52 6.18
N GLY A 120 -9.32 -2.67 5.15
CA GLY A 120 -10.40 -1.69 5.10
C GLY A 120 -11.80 -2.25 4.83
N HIS A 121 -11.96 -3.58 4.77
CA HIS A 121 -13.27 -4.25 4.73
C HIS A 121 -13.60 -4.99 6.03
N MET A 122 -12.83 -4.74 7.10
CA MET A 122 -13.02 -5.40 8.40
C MET A 122 -14.25 -4.85 9.16
N TYR A 123 -14.50 -3.55 9.11
CA TYR A 123 -15.50 -2.92 9.99
C TYR A 123 -16.89 -2.86 9.37
N ARG A 124 -17.91 -3.10 10.19
CA ARG A 124 -19.32 -3.16 9.78
C ARG A 124 -19.82 -1.79 9.36
N THR A 125 -20.46 -1.73 8.21
CA THR A 125 -21.13 -0.53 7.69
C THR A 125 -22.57 -0.88 7.28
N ASN A 126 -23.15 -0.15 6.31
CA ASN A 126 -24.57 -0.25 5.96
C ASN A 126 -24.99 -1.62 5.40
N TRP A 127 -24.05 -2.45 4.95
CA TRP A 127 -24.33 -3.80 4.42
C TRP A 127 -24.44 -4.89 5.50
N GLY A 128 -24.33 -4.55 6.78
CA GLY A 128 -24.59 -5.47 7.89
C GLY A 128 -23.50 -6.52 8.16
N ILE A 129 -22.47 -6.63 7.31
CA ILE A 129 -21.34 -7.55 7.47
C ILE A 129 -20.11 -6.78 7.95
N GLY A 130 -19.32 -7.40 8.84
CA GLY A 130 -18.10 -6.86 9.44
C GLY A 130 -18.19 -6.77 10.96
N HIS A 131 -17.20 -6.10 11.57
CA HIS A 131 -17.11 -5.95 13.02
C HIS A 131 -17.45 -4.53 13.49
N SER A 132 -18.16 -4.39 14.62
CA SER A 132 -18.23 -3.11 15.34
C SER A 132 -17.07 -2.98 16.30
N ILE A 133 -16.42 -1.81 16.31
CA ILE A 133 -15.28 -1.55 17.19
C ILE A 133 -15.71 -1.63 18.66
N ARG A 134 -16.89 -1.10 18.99
CA ARG A 134 -17.43 -1.16 20.35
C ARG A 134 -17.61 -2.60 20.82
N GLU A 135 -18.22 -3.45 20.00
CA GLU A 135 -18.42 -4.87 20.31
C GLU A 135 -17.09 -5.60 20.49
N ILE A 136 -16.09 -5.31 19.64
CA ILE A 136 -14.74 -5.83 19.81
C ILE A 136 -14.18 -5.39 21.18
N LEU A 137 -14.20 -4.10 21.49
CA LEU A 137 -13.62 -3.58 22.74
C LEU A 137 -14.26 -4.21 23.98
N GLU A 138 -15.60 -4.20 24.05
CA GLU A 138 -16.34 -4.70 25.22
C GLU A 138 -16.18 -6.21 25.44
N ALA A 139 -15.95 -6.98 24.38
CA ALA A 139 -15.71 -8.42 24.46
C ALA A 139 -14.32 -8.77 25.02
N HIS A 140 -13.34 -7.86 24.93
CA HIS A 140 -11.98 -8.11 25.41
C HIS A 140 -11.86 -7.78 26.91
N ARG A 141 -12.14 -8.77 27.76
CA ARG A 141 -12.02 -8.69 29.22
C ARG A 141 -11.16 -9.83 29.74
N GLY A 142 -10.37 -9.56 30.79
CA GLY A 142 -9.47 -10.52 31.40
C GLY A 142 -9.73 -10.67 32.91
N PRO A 143 -9.23 -11.75 33.53
CA PRO A 143 -9.45 -12.03 34.95
C PRO A 143 -8.85 -10.97 35.89
N PHE A 144 -7.90 -10.16 35.43
CA PHE A 144 -7.20 -9.16 36.23
C PHE A 144 -7.45 -7.71 35.79
N THR A 145 -8.20 -7.47 34.72
CA THR A 145 -8.34 -6.13 34.11
C THR A 145 -9.67 -5.44 34.44
N GLY A 146 -10.44 -5.98 35.40
CA GLY A 146 -11.74 -5.44 35.78
C GLY A 146 -12.71 -5.42 34.60
N GLU A 147 -13.33 -4.26 34.32
CA GLU A 147 -14.24 -4.09 33.19
C GLU A 147 -13.54 -4.05 31.81
N GLY A 148 -12.19 -4.13 31.76
CA GLY A 148 -11.45 -4.15 30.51
C GLY A 148 -11.54 -2.82 29.74
N HIS A 149 -11.99 -2.87 28.49
CA HIS A 149 -12.01 -1.73 27.57
C HIS A 149 -13.35 -0.97 27.50
N VAL A 150 -14.25 -1.19 28.46
CA VAL A 150 -15.54 -0.47 28.51
C VAL A 150 -15.31 1.04 28.56
N GLY A 151 -16.05 1.80 27.75
CA GLY A 151 -15.96 3.27 27.68
C GLY A 151 -14.88 3.82 26.75
N LEU A 152 -13.94 3.00 26.24
CA LEU A 152 -12.88 3.48 25.35
C LEU A 152 -13.43 3.98 24.01
N TYR A 153 -14.46 3.31 23.48
CA TYR A 153 -15.13 3.74 22.24
C TYR A 153 -15.72 5.15 22.40
N GLU A 154 -16.42 5.40 23.51
CA GLU A 154 -17.02 6.68 23.83
C GLU A 154 -15.95 7.77 24.01
N ILE A 155 -14.85 7.48 24.73
CA ILE A 155 -13.75 8.43 24.91
C ILE A 155 -13.18 8.87 23.56
N LEU A 156 -12.89 7.92 22.67
CA LEU A 156 -12.27 8.21 21.37
C LEU A 156 -13.22 8.81 20.32
N THR A 157 -14.53 8.65 20.50
CA THR A 157 -15.53 9.26 19.61
C THR A 157 -16.01 10.62 20.11
N THR A 158 -15.83 10.95 21.38
CA THR A 158 -16.28 12.22 21.97
C THR A 158 -15.16 13.24 22.18
N SER A 159 -13.94 12.79 22.47
CA SER A 159 -12.79 13.68 22.76
C SER A 159 -11.80 13.73 21.60
N TRP A 160 -11.76 14.87 20.91
CA TRP A 160 -10.74 15.15 19.89
C TRP A 160 -9.33 15.23 20.48
N HIS A 161 -9.18 15.69 21.72
CA HIS A 161 -7.89 15.69 22.41
C HIS A 161 -7.38 14.27 22.67
N ALA A 162 -8.27 13.32 22.98
CA ALA A 162 -7.89 11.92 23.14
C ALA A 162 -7.38 11.33 21.81
N GLN A 163 -8.10 11.58 20.71
CA GLN A 163 -7.66 11.17 19.36
C GLN A 163 -6.32 11.80 18.97
N LEU A 164 -6.17 13.11 19.19
CA LEU A 164 -4.94 13.82 18.87
C LEU A 164 -3.75 13.27 19.66
N ALA A 165 -3.91 13.01 20.96
CA ALA A 165 -2.85 12.48 21.80
C ALA A 165 -2.35 11.11 21.32
N ILE A 166 -3.28 10.19 21.00
CA ILE A 166 -2.92 8.86 20.49
C ILE A 166 -2.25 8.96 19.12
N ASN A 167 -2.77 9.80 18.22
CA ASN A 167 -2.18 10.01 16.91
C ASN A 167 -0.77 10.57 17.02
N LEU A 168 -0.54 11.60 17.85
CA LEU A 168 0.81 12.18 18.02
C LEU A 168 1.79 11.19 18.64
N ALA A 169 1.35 10.35 19.59
CA ALA A 169 2.19 9.30 20.14
C ALA A 169 2.65 8.32 19.05
N LEU A 170 1.72 7.80 18.24
CA LEU A 170 2.05 6.87 17.16
C LEU A 170 2.87 7.52 16.05
N PHE A 171 2.46 8.69 15.56
CA PHE A 171 3.14 9.36 14.44
C PHE A 171 4.53 9.87 14.84
N GLY A 172 4.72 10.29 16.10
CA GLY A 172 6.04 10.62 16.63
C GLY A 172 6.96 9.40 16.62
N SER A 173 6.49 8.25 17.12
CA SER A 173 7.25 7.01 17.08
C SER A 173 7.52 6.49 15.66
N LEU A 174 6.53 6.57 14.77
CA LEU A 174 6.69 6.20 13.37
C LEU A 174 7.75 7.06 12.67
N SER A 175 7.76 8.37 12.93
CA SER A 175 8.77 9.28 12.40
C SER A 175 10.19 8.86 12.81
N ILE A 176 10.36 8.36 14.04
CA ILE A 176 11.64 7.82 14.52
C ILE A 176 12.03 6.53 13.77
N ILE A 177 11.07 5.64 13.46
CA ILE A 177 11.36 4.40 12.70
C ILE A 177 11.77 4.71 11.25
N VAL A 178 11.27 5.80 10.68
CA VAL A 178 11.61 6.24 9.32
C VAL A 178 13.03 6.81 9.23
N ALA A 179 13.53 7.42 10.32
CA ALA A 179 14.86 8.03 10.39
C ALA A 179 15.97 6.99 10.60
#